data_AF-A0A6C1NT61-F1
#
_entry.id   AF-A0A6C1NT61-F1
#
_cell.length_a   1.000
_cell.length_b   1.000
_cell.length_c   1.000
_cell.angle_alpha   90.00
_cell.angle_beta   90.00
_cell.angle_gamma   90.00
#
_symmetry.space_group_name_H-M   'P 1'
#
loop_
_entity.id
_entity.type
_entity.pdbx_description
1 polymer ?
#
loop_
_entity_poly.entity_id
_entity_poly.type
_entity_poly.pdbx_seq_one_letter_code
_entity_poly.pdbx_strand_id
1 'polypeptide(L)'
;MIYSTGTRTGDHYNLLLGGRTAEAVKDQFKDRFGEPRYTVGLGGSGGGIQQYVYQQKHPDLLDAAIPQLAYPDMSTQTIHVGDCNLLERYMDVDAADDPVWQDWDNRRWLLGLNTIEGYMGSTAEVLAQAQQILGQPAQTGSSECLEGWPGLSAVAMNPTFGAERNWHLLGDQMDEVEKTHWDDVAEAYGRDPESGFARVPWDNVGVQYGLRALLDGRISLEQFLDVNARVGGWVSTADMVPEAAPYAGVSGDLFDPSDQEDIVAVLTGRLDWDPWSARNMRVSPDEGRTPAPRTEGDLDAIRGAYESGLVFLGAPPREIPIIEARHHLEHVLDMHNAHQSFAVEARLLANQGHADNHTIWWLETDEEGGSPWLVEFYEEAFDVIEEWMSAMEADPSLSAGEARPERASPRCFEVEGSLIASGEDVWDGAMDEEPRGACARHFEIRSTSRIEAGGPISGDVYKCRTMPVRQAVDEGMYQGVELDEEAIRRLEEIHPEGVCDYSRPGLGDPRGG
;
A
#
# COMPACT_ATOMS: atom_id res chain seq x y z
N MET A 1 -17.10 17.40 -22.34
CA MET A 1 -16.67 17.01 -20.98
C MET A 1 -17.87 17.11 -20.06
N ILE A 2 -18.31 15.98 -19.52
CA ILE A 2 -19.21 15.92 -18.35
C ILE A 2 -18.33 15.40 -17.22
N TYR A 3 -18.50 15.92 -16.01
CA TYR A 3 -17.75 15.49 -14.83
C TYR A 3 -18.66 15.49 -13.61
N SER A 4 -18.24 14.76 -12.57
CA SER A 4 -18.83 14.81 -11.24
C SER A 4 -17.71 14.94 -10.22
N THR A 5 -17.91 15.74 -9.17
CA THR A 5 -16.99 15.75 -8.03
C THR A 5 -17.06 14.43 -7.25
N GLY A 6 -18.19 13.72 -7.31
CA GLY A 6 -18.36 12.39 -6.69
C GLY A 6 -17.59 11.26 -7.38
N THR A 7 -16.77 11.55 -8.39
CA THR A 7 -15.80 10.59 -8.94
C THR A 7 -14.37 10.95 -8.59
N ARG A 8 -14.13 11.99 -7.78
CA ARG A 8 -12.80 12.43 -7.39
C ARG A 8 -12.41 11.78 -6.05
N THR A 9 -11.35 10.96 -6.07
CA THR A 9 -10.86 10.28 -4.86
C THR A 9 -10.30 11.21 -3.78
N GLY A 10 -10.00 12.47 -4.13
CA GLY A 10 -9.61 13.49 -3.16
C GLY A 10 -10.78 14.13 -2.41
N ASP A 11 -12.02 13.90 -2.83
CA ASP A 11 -13.22 14.39 -2.15
C ASP A 11 -13.81 13.30 -1.22
N HIS A 12 -13.78 12.03 -1.64
CA HIS A 12 -14.06 10.85 -0.80
C HIS A 12 -13.39 9.61 -1.40
N TYR A 13 -13.19 8.55 -0.61
CA TYR A 13 -12.55 7.31 -1.08
C TYR A 13 -13.49 6.10 -1.17
N ASN A 14 -14.81 6.29 -1.04
CA ASN A 14 -15.78 5.24 -1.37
C ASN A 14 -15.83 4.95 -2.90
N LEU A 15 -15.02 4.00 -3.36
CA LEU A 15 -14.95 3.57 -4.76
C LEU A 15 -16.22 2.85 -5.24
N LEU A 16 -17.02 2.25 -4.34
CA LEU A 16 -18.30 1.64 -4.74
C LEU A 16 -19.32 2.70 -5.14
N LEU A 17 -19.41 3.78 -4.35
CA LEU A 17 -20.21 4.95 -4.69
C LEU A 17 -19.63 5.69 -5.90
N GLY A 18 -18.31 5.82 -5.98
CA GLY A 18 -17.62 6.44 -7.10
C GLY A 18 -17.90 5.73 -8.43
N GLY A 19 -17.89 4.40 -8.44
CA GLY A 19 -18.19 3.58 -9.63
C GLY A 19 -19.64 3.76 -10.11
N ARG A 20 -20.62 3.68 -9.20
CA ARG A 20 -22.03 3.98 -9.51
C ARG A 20 -22.23 5.40 -10.04
N THR A 21 -21.49 6.36 -9.48
CA THR A 21 -21.52 7.75 -9.95
C THR A 21 -20.92 7.87 -11.36
N ALA A 22 -19.85 7.16 -11.65
CA ALA A 22 -19.22 7.14 -12.98
C ALA A 22 -20.16 6.55 -14.05
N GLU A 23 -20.91 5.48 -13.73
CA GLU A 23 -21.96 4.95 -14.61
C GLU A 23 -23.03 6.00 -14.91
N ALA A 24 -23.55 6.67 -13.88
CA ALA A 24 -24.55 7.72 -14.06
C ALA A 24 -24.02 8.90 -14.91
N VAL A 25 -22.74 9.25 -14.77
CA VAL A 25 -22.09 10.26 -15.62
C VAL A 25 -22.00 9.79 -17.08
N LYS A 26 -21.68 8.50 -17.32
CA LYS A 26 -21.63 7.92 -18.67
C LYS A 26 -23.03 7.87 -19.30
N ASP A 27 -24.05 7.49 -18.54
CA ASP A 27 -25.45 7.50 -19.01
C ASP A 27 -25.91 8.91 -19.40
N GLN A 28 -25.60 9.90 -18.56
CA GLN A 28 -25.91 11.30 -18.87
C GLN A 28 -25.18 11.80 -20.13
N PHE A 29 -23.98 11.30 -20.40
CA PHE A 29 -23.27 11.57 -21.64
C PHE A 29 -23.99 10.94 -22.84
N LYS A 30 -24.36 9.65 -22.75
CA LYS A 30 -25.07 8.92 -23.79
C LYS A 30 -26.40 9.57 -24.14
N ASP A 31 -27.18 9.98 -23.14
CA ASP A 31 -28.47 10.67 -23.36
C ASP A 31 -28.32 11.99 -24.12
N ARG A 32 -27.21 12.68 -23.93
CA ARG A 32 -26.98 14.02 -24.51
C ARG A 32 -26.27 13.98 -25.86
N PHE A 33 -25.37 13.02 -26.06
CA PHE A 33 -24.44 13.00 -27.18
C PHE A 33 -24.50 11.72 -28.03
N GLY A 34 -25.21 10.68 -27.56
CA GLY A 34 -25.22 9.34 -28.16
C GLY A 34 -24.14 8.43 -27.60
N GLU A 35 -24.14 7.18 -28.06
CA GLU A 35 -23.13 6.19 -27.66
C GLU A 35 -21.72 6.65 -28.06
N PRO A 36 -20.74 6.63 -27.14
CA PRO A 36 -19.34 6.89 -27.49
C PRO A 36 -18.82 5.77 -28.39
N ARG A 37 -17.82 6.08 -29.24
CA ARG A 37 -17.10 5.06 -30.01
C ARG A 37 -16.44 4.05 -29.08
N TYR A 38 -15.74 4.55 -28.06
CA TYR A 38 -15.22 3.82 -26.91
C TYR A 38 -14.95 4.81 -25.77
N THR A 39 -14.62 4.32 -24.58
CA THR A 39 -14.30 5.09 -23.36
C THR A 39 -12.92 4.69 -22.84
N VAL A 40 -12.02 5.64 -22.63
CA VAL A 40 -10.67 5.38 -22.10
C VAL A 40 -10.55 5.96 -20.70
N GLY A 41 -10.04 5.16 -19.75
CA GLY A 41 -9.62 5.64 -18.44
C GLY A 41 -8.22 6.26 -18.52
N LEU A 42 -8.03 7.42 -17.89
CA LEU A 42 -6.74 8.08 -17.75
C LEU A 42 -6.72 8.84 -16.42
N GLY A 43 -5.76 8.53 -15.55
CA GLY A 43 -5.65 9.18 -14.25
C GLY A 43 -4.57 8.58 -13.37
N GLY A 44 -4.02 9.42 -12.49
CA GLY A 44 -2.97 9.05 -11.56
C GLY A 44 -3.44 8.72 -10.15
N SER A 45 -2.66 7.90 -9.43
CA SER A 45 -2.92 7.56 -8.03
C SER A 45 -4.32 6.96 -7.85
N GLY A 46 -5.19 7.60 -7.06
CA GLY A 46 -6.60 7.21 -6.91
C GLY A 46 -7.37 7.12 -8.24
N GLY A 47 -7.06 7.97 -9.22
CA GLY A 47 -7.64 7.88 -10.57
C GLY A 47 -7.11 6.71 -11.40
N GLY A 48 -5.92 6.18 -11.07
CA GLY A 48 -5.38 4.95 -11.64
C GLY A 48 -6.08 3.72 -11.06
N ILE A 49 -6.20 3.67 -9.73
CA ILE A 49 -6.92 2.61 -8.99
C ILE A 49 -8.37 2.44 -9.46
N GLN A 50 -9.05 3.57 -9.68
CA GLN A 50 -10.43 3.56 -10.21
C GLN A 50 -10.56 2.74 -11.50
N GLN A 51 -9.53 2.70 -12.35
CA GLN A 51 -9.61 1.99 -13.61
C GLN A 51 -9.68 0.47 -13.40
N TYR A 52 -8.86 -0.08 -12.49
CA TYR A 52 -8.90 -1.50 -12.14
C TYR A 52 -10.18 -1.88 -11.37
N VAL A 53 -10.51 -1.13 -10.32
CA VAL A 53 -11.68 -1.41 -9.46
C VAL A 53 -12.98 -1.25 -10.25
N TYR A 54 -13.12 -0.18 -11.05
CA TYR A 54 -14.34 0.02 -11.84
C TYR A 54 -14.45 -0.96 -12.99
N GLN A 55 -13.35 -1.33 -13.67
CA GLN A 55 -13.42 -2.37 -14.70
C GLN A 55 -13.96 -3.69 -14.13
N GLN A 56 -13.54 -4.07 -12.92
CA GLN A 56 -14.00 -5.30 -12.27
C GLN A 56 -15.50 -5.29 -11.95
N LYS A 57 -16.07 -4.15 -11.57
CA LYS A 57 -17.47 -4.05 -11.09
C LYS A 57 -18.47 -3.39 -12.03
N HIS A 58 -17.97 -2.60 -12.95
CA HIS A 58 -18.72 -1.85 -13.95
C HIS A 58 -18.09 -2.12 -15.33
N PRO A 59 -18.19 -3.37 -15.84
CA PRO A 59 -17.43 -3.82 -17.01
C PRO A 59 -17.78 -3.05 -18.29
N ASP A 60 -18.91 -2.33 -18.34
CA ASP A 60 -19.32 -1.49 -19.47
C ASP A 60 -18.86 -0.04 -19.33
N LEU A 61 -18.15 0.33 -18.25
CA LEU A 61 -17.73 1.71 -18.00
C LEU A 61 -16.54 2.13 -18.87
N LEU A 62 -15.49 1.30 -18.93
CA LEU A 62 -14.22 1.61 -19.60
C LEU A 62 -13.92 0.57 -20.68
N ASP A 63 -13.57 1.00 -21.89
CA ASP A 63 -13.20 0.13 -23.01
C ASP A 63 -11.68 -0.05 -23.15
N ALA A 64 -10.89 0.83 -22.54
CA ALA A 64 -9.44 0.74 -22.37
C ALA A 64 -8.99 1.56 -21.15
N ALA A 65 -7.78 1.32 -20.65
CA ALA A 65 -7.24 1.97 -19.47
C ALA A 65 -5.77 2.38 -19.61
N ILE A 66 -5.43 3.53 -19.03
CA ILE A 66 -4.07 4.05 -18.84
C ILE A 66 -3.93 4.45 -17.36
N PRO A 67 -3.80 3.48 -16.45
CA PRO A 67 -3.57 3.74 -15.04
C PRO A 67 -2.18 4.35 -14.84
N GLN A 68 -2.12 5.53 -14.23
CA GLN A 68 -0.86 6.23 -13.95
C GLN A 68 -0.45 6.05 -12.50
N LEU A 69 0.79 5.62 -12.22
CA LEU A 69 1.29 5.40 -10.84
C LEU A 69 0.27 4.65 -9.96
N ALA A 70 -0.39 3.64 -10.51
CA ALA A 70 -1.54 3.04 -9.85
C ALA A 70 -1.14 1.98 -8.84
N TYR A 71 -2.03 1.74 -7.89
CA TYR A 71 -2.08 0.51 -7.12
C TYR A 71 -3.17 -0.38 -7.72
N PRO A 72 -3.13 -1.72 -7.55
CA PRO A 72 -4.24 -2.59 -7.93
C PRO A 72 -5.55 -2.15 -7.28
N ASP A 73 -5.46 -1.81 -5.99
CA ASP A 73 -6.49 -1.18 -5.18
C ASP A 73 -5.85 -0.58 -3.92
N MET A 74 -6.55 0.31 -3.21
CA MET A 74 -6.10 0.86 -1.92
C MET A 74 -6.40 -0.03 -0.72
N SER A 75 -7.40 -0.91 -0.85
CA SER A 75 -7.84 -1.76 0.25
C SER A 75 -6.66 -2.58 0.76
N THR A 76 -5.93 -3.23 -0.15
CA THR A 76 -4.76 -4.06 0.17
C THR A 76 -3.50 -3.26 0.51
N GLN A 77 -3.41 -1.98 0.14
CA GLN A 77 -2.26 -1.15 0.55
C GLN A 77 -2.22 -0.95 2.06
N THR A 78 -3.40 -0.86 2.69
CA THR A 78 -3.51 -0.73 4.15
C THR A 78 -2.83 -1.88 4.92
N ILE A 79 -2.62 -3.04 4.30
CA ILE A 79 -2.02 -4.21 4.94
C ILE A 79 -0.58 -3.93 5.38
N HIS A 80 0.31 -3.56 4.44
CA HIS A 80 1.72 -3.28 4.75
C HIS A 80 1.93 -1.85 5.24
N VAL A 81 1.14 -0.88 4.75
CA VAL A 81 1.18 0.50 5.25
C VAL A 81 0.78 0.56 6.74
N GLY A 82 -0.13 -0.31 7.18
CA GLY A 82 -0.47 -0.46 8.59
C GLY A 82 0.67 -0.99 9.46
N ASP A 83 1.75 -1.53 8.87
CA ASP A 83 2.96 -1.93 9.60
C ASP A 83 3.97 -0.79 9.78
N CYS A 84 3.94 0.25 8.92
CA CYS A 84 4.95 1.31 8.86
C CYS A 84 5.24 1.92 10.24
N ASN A 85 4.24 2.52 10.89
CA ASN A 85 4.43 3.16 12.19
C ASN A 85 4.84 2.17 13.29
N LEU A 86 4.37 0.92 13.23
CA LEU A 86 4.72 -0.12 14.20
C LEU A 86 6.22 -0.45 14.10
N LEU A 87 6.74 -0.56 12.88
CA LEU A 87 8.14 -0.89 12.60
C LEU A 87 9.06 0.32 12.82
N GLU A 88 8.67 1.52 12.39
CA GLU A 88 9.43 2.75 12.64
C GLU A 88 9.55 3.03 14.14
N ARG A 89 8.46 2.87 14.92
CA ARG A 89 8.52 2.95 16.39
C ARG A 89 9.54 1.96 16.96
N TYR A 90 9.52 0.71 16.49
CA TYR A 90 10.46 -0.29 16.97
C TYR A 90 11.91 0.16 16.74
N MET A 91 12.23 0.58 15.52
CA MET A 91 13.58 1.00 15.13
C MET A 91 14.04 2.27 15.88
N ASP A 92 13.15 3.25 16.08
CA ASP A 92 13.48 4.51 16.74
C ASP A 92 13.44 4.48 18.27
N VAL A 93 12.62 3.60 18.86
CA VAL A 93 12.34 3.62 20.30
C VAL A 93 12.81 2.34 20.98
N ASP A 94 12.35 1.19 20.51
CA ASP A 94 12.61 -0.08 21.19
C ASP A 94 14.03 -0.59 20.93
N ALA A 95 14.58 -0.30 19.75
CA ALA A 95 15.90 -0.71 19.29
C ALA A 95 16.82 0.48 19.00
N ALA A 96 16.59 1.61 19.69
CA ALA A 96 17.35 2.87 19.51
C ALA A 96 18.87 2.71 19.72
N ASP A 97 19.27 1.76 20.57
CA ASP A 97 20.69 1.48 20.86
C ASP A 97 21.32 0.45 19.88
N ASP A 98 20.53 -0.15 18.98
CA ASP A 98 21.03 -1.10 17.98
C ASP A 98 21.50 -0.35 16.73
N PRO A 99 22.81 -0.36 16.42
CA PRO A 99 23.37 0.38 15.29
C PRO A 99 22.87 -0.12 13.93
N VAL A 100 22.28 -1.33 13.84
CA VAL A 100 21.69 -1.80 12.58
C VAL A 100 20.56 -0.89 12.13
N TRP A 101 19.69 -0.44 13.06
CA TRP A 101 18.51 0.37 12.72
C TRP A 101 18.77 1.87 12.67
N GLN A 102 19.96 2.31 13.11
CA GLN A 102 20.41 3.70 13.00
C GLN A 102 20.93 4.03 11.60
N ASP A 103 21.18 3.03 10.78
CA ASP A 103 21.46 3.17 9.36
C ASP A 103 20.15 2.98 8.58
N TRP A 104 19.65 4.05 7.98
CA TRP A 104 18.38 4.03 7.26
C TRP A 104 18.39 3.05 6.10
N ASP A 105 19.54 2.75 5.46
CA ASP A 105 19.61 1.78 4.37
C ASP A 105 19.31 0.34 4.83
N ASN A 106 19.35 0.06 6.14
CA ASN A 106 19.02 -1.24 6.70
C ASN A 106 17.53 -1.36 7.08
N ARG A 107 16.82 -0.24 7.26
CA ARG A 107 15.41 -0.25 7.68
C ARG A 107 14.48 -0.94 6.69
N ARG A 108 14.81 -0.90 5.39
CA ARG A 108 14.13 -1.70 4.34
C ARG A 108 14.11 -3.20 4.60
N TRP A 109 14.98 -3.74 5.46
CA TRP A 109 14.96 -5.17 5.83
C TRP A 109 13.73 -5.54 6.67
N LEU A 110 13.09 -4.57 7.32
CA LEU A 110 11.80 -4.74 7.98
C LEU A 110 10.66 -4.14 7.17
N LEU A 111 10.86 -2.93 6.63
CA LEU A 111 9.81 -2.19 5.93
C LEU A 111 9.51 -2.76 4.53
N GLY A 112 10.49 -3.37 3.87
CA GLY A 112 10.45 -3.79 2.46
C GLY A 112 10.43 -2.63 1.46
N LEU A 113 9.74 -1.52 1.79
CA LEU A 113 9.70 -0.26 1.06
C LEU A 113 11.07 0.43 1.05
N ASN A 114 11.26 1.43 0.18
CA ASN A 114 12.55 2.09 0.09
C ASN A 114 12.89 2.90 1.34
N THR A 115 14.19 2.92 1.64
CA THR A 115 14.80 3.67 2.73
C THR A 115 16.15 4.17 2.26
N ILE A 116 16.49 5.42 2.58
CA ILE A 116 17.70 6.08 2.08
C ILE A 116 18.36 6.86 3.21
N GLU A 117 19.55 6.44 3.61
CA GLU A 117 20.41 7.21 4.52
C GLU A 117 20.84 8.55 3.88
N GLY A 118 20.73 9.65 4.64
CA GLY A 118 21.08 10.99 4.18
C GLY A 118 20.00 11.69 3.35
N TYR A 119 18.92 10.99 2.95
CA TYR A 119 17.77 11.62 2.30
C TYR A 119 16.82 12.19 3.34
N MET A 120 16.47 13.47 3.19
CA MET A 120 15.53 14.16 4.07
C MET A 120 14.42 14.77 3.20
N GLY A 121 13.25 14.12 3.19
CA GLY A 121 12.05 14.68 2.60
C GLY A 121 11.37 15.65 3.56
N SER A 122 10.23 16.20 3.15
CA SER A 122 9.54 17.22 3.93
C SER A 122 9.11 16.73 5.32
N THR A 123 8.71 15.46 5.44
CA THR A 123 8.28 14.92 6.73
C THR A 123 9.47 14.65 7.64
N ALA A 124 10.52 14.02 7.12
CA ALA A 124 11.74 13.80 7.89
C ALA A 124 12.38 15.11 8.34
N GLU A 125 12.38 16.17 7.53
CA GLU A 125 12.89 17.49 7.92
C GLU A 125 12.13 18.08 9.11
N VAL A 126 10.80 18.05 9.06
CA VAL A 126 9.93 18.51 10.15
C VAL A 126 10.20 17.71 11.42
N LEU A 127 10.28 16.38 11.30
CA LEU A 127 10.53 15.48 12.42
C LEU A 127 11.92 15.70 13.03
N ALA A 128 12.97 15.78 12.21
CA ALA A 128 14.34 16.02 12.66
C ALA A 128 14.49 17.38 13.36
N GLN A 129 13.86 18.44 12.83
CA GLN A 129 13.86 19.75 13.48
C GLN A 129 13.19 19.69 14.86
N ALA A 130 12.01 19.07 14.95
CA ALA A 130 11.29 18.91 16.20
C ALA A 130 12.11 18.10 17.23
N GLN A 131 12.64 16.94 16.82
CA GLN A 131 13.49 16.09 17.66
C GLN A 131 14.71 16.85 18.18
N GLN A 132 15.38 17.64 17.32
CA GLN A 132 16.52 18.46 17.73
C GLN A 132 16.15 19.49 18.80
N ILE A 133 15.00 20.17 18.67
CA ILE A 133 14.51 21.13 19.67
C ILE A 133 14.16 20.42 20.99
N LEU A 134 13.59 19.22 20.91
CA LEU A 134 13.19 18.41 22.06
C LEU A 134 14.36 17.65 22.71
N GLY A 135 15.56 17.71 22.13
CA GLY A 135 16.73 16.98 22.62
C GLY A 135 16.68 15.47 22.40
N GLN A 136 15.91 15.03 21.40
CA GLN A 136 15.82 13.64 20.95
C GLN A 136 16.83 13.38 19.81
N PRO A 137 17.22 12.11 19.56
CA PRO A 137 17.91 11.74 18.34
C PRO A 137 17.11 12.23 17.12
N ALA A 138 17.76 12.96 16.23
CA ALA A 138 17.13 13.50 15.02
C ALA A 138 17.31 12.51 13.87
N GLN A 139 16.35 12.50 12.93
CA GLN A 139 16.46 11.68 11.73
C GLN A 139 17.68 12.05 10.89
N THR A 140 18.36 11.03 10.35
CA THR A 140 19.53 11.15 9.46
C THR A 140 19.24 10.69 8.04
N GLY A 141 18.12 10.02 7.83
CA GLY A 141 17.60 9.56 6.56
C GLY A 141 16.08 9.50 6.61
N SER A 142 15.47 8.86 5.60
CA SER A 142 14.03 8.69 5.54
C SER A 142 13.61 7.39 4.83
N SER A 143 12.32 7.10 4.88
CA SER A 143 11.67 5.96 4.23
C SER A 143 10.43 6.40 3.47
N GLU A 144 9.97 5.59 2.54
CA GLU A 144 8.65 5.77 1.92
C GLU A 144 7.52 5.74 2.96
N CYS A 145 7.65 4.91 4.01
CA CYS A 145 6.72 4.92 5.15
C CYS A 145 6.63 6.33 5.78
N LEU A 146 7.76 7.00 5.96
CA LEU A 146 7.85 8.32 6.59
C LEU A 146 7.54 9.48 5.64
N GLU A 147 7.78 9.38 4.33
CA GLU A 147 7.46 10.49 3.41
C GLU A 147 6.08 10.35 2.77
N GLY A 148 5.68 9.13 2.39
CA GLY A 148 4.47 8.88 1.60
C GLY A 148 3.23 8.55 2.43
N TRP A 149 3.39 7.90 3.60
CA TRP A 149 2.28 7.35 4.37
C TRP A 149 1.94 8.00 5.74
N PRO A 150 2.65 9.03 6.27
CA PRO A 150 2.28 9.64 7.55
C PRO A 150 0.84 10.15 7.57
N GLY A 151 0.14 9.85 8.65
CA GLY A 151 -1.25 10.28 8.87
C GLY A 151 -2.27 9.47 8.08
N LEU A 152 -1.93 8.89 6.92
CA LEU A 152 -2.86 8.06 6.14
C LEU A 152 -3.23 6.76 6.87
N SER A 153 -2.28 6.14 7.58
CA SER A 153 -2.57 5.00 8.47
C SER A 153 -3.54 5.37 9.59
N ALA A 154 -3.40 6.59 10.15
CA ALA A 154 -4.31 7.08 11.17
C ALA A 154 -5.70 7.41 10.59
N VAL A 155 -5.79 7.93 9.35
CA VAL A 155 -7.09 8.12 8.65
C VAL A 155 -7.81 6.78 8.45
N ALA A 156 -7.07 5.71 8.15
CA ALA A 156 -7.68 4.39 8.00
C ALA A 156 -8.13 3.82 9.35
N MET A 157 -7.28 3.89 10.38
CA MET A 157 -7.49 3.12 11.61
C MET A 157 -8.17 3.90 12.74
N ASN A 158 -7.94 5.21 12.86
CA ASN A 158 -8.28 6.00 14.03
C ASN A 158 -9.52 6.91 13.79
N PRO A 159 -10.68 6.59 14.38
CA PRO A 159 -11.92 7.35 14.19
C PRO A 159 -11.87 8.75 14.84
N THR A 160 -10.86 9.01 15.66
CA THR A 160 -10.63 10.30 16.31
C THR A 160 -9.67 11.19 15.53
N PHE A 161 -9.09 10.69 14.44
CA PHE A 161 -8.12 11.40 13.62
C PHE A 161 -8.80 12.13 12.44
N GLY A 162 -8.07 13.09 11.88
CA GLY A 162 -8.50 13.93 10.76
C GLY A 162 -9.05 15.29 11.21
N ALA A 163 -8.94 16.25 10.31
CA ALA A 163 -9.56 17.57 10.45
C ALA A 163 -10.06 18.02 9.08
N GLU A 164 -11.38 18.18 8.92
CA GLU A 164 -11.96 18.83 7.74
C GLU A 164 -12.58 20.16 8.14
N ARG A 165 -12.20 21.21 7.43
CA ARG A 165 -12.59 22.60 7.71
C ARG A 165 -14.10 22.77 7.70
N ASN A 166 -14.81 21.94 6.93
CA ASN A 166 -16.26 22.01 6.75
C ASN A 166 -17.07 21.09 7.66
N TRP A 167 -16.47 20.33 8.58
CA TRP A 167 -17.24 19.49 9.51
C TRP A 167 -18.28 20.26 10.32
N HIS A 168 -17.99 21.52 10.65
CA HIS A 168 -18.94 22.40 11.32
C HIS A 168 -20.26 22.61 10.55
N LEU A 169 -20.28 22.39 9.22
CA LEU A 169 -21.48 22.48 8.39
C LEU A 169 -22.45 21.31 8.62
N LEU A 170 -21.96 20.18 9.15
CA LEU A 170 -22.78 19.01 9.47
C LEU A 170 -23.51 19.15 10.81
N GLY A 171 -23.11 20.12 11.65
CA GLY A 171 -23.70 20.33 12.97
C GLY A 171 -23.70 19.04 13.80
N ASP A 172 -24.83 18.74 14.45
CA ASP A 172 -25.00 17.57 15.31
C ASP A 172 -24.85 16.23 14.56
N GLN A 173 -24.96 16.21 13.22
CA GLN A 173 -24.75 14.99 12.43
C GLN A 173 -23.31 14.50 12.51
N MET A 174 -22.36 15.39 12.83
CA MET A 174 -20.95 15.03 12.95
C MET A 174 -20.68 14.02 14.07
N ASP A 175 -21.50 14.03 15.13
CA ASP A 175 -21.35 13.13 16.27
C ASP A 175 -21.74 11.67 15.92
N GLU A 176 -22.42 11.46 14.79
CA GLU A 176 -22.85 10.14 14.30
C GLU A 176 -21.90 9.56 13.25
N VAL A 177 -20.90 10.31 12.79
CA VAL A 177 -19.96 9.89 11.74
C VAL A 177 -18.71 9.30 12.38
N GLU A 178 -18.47 8.01 12.14
CA GLU A 178 -17.16 7.41 12.36
C GLU A 178 -16.23 7.82 11.22
N LYS A 179 -15.07 8.37 11.56
CA LYS A 179 -14.19 9.06 10.59
C LYS A 179 -13.08 8.15 10.09
N THR A 180 -13.44 6.95 9.68
CA THR A 180 -12.50 5.96 9.14
C THR A 180 -12.84 5.63 7.69
N HIS A 181 -11.84 5.18 6.93
CA HIS A 181 -12.09 4.57 5.61
C HIS A 181 -13.04 3.37 5.70
N TRP A 182 -12.91 2.58 6.78
CA TRP A 182 -13.77 1.43 7.02
C TRP A 182 -15.24 1.82 7.12
N ASP A 183 -15.53 2.97 7.75
CA ASP A 183 -16.90 3.48 7.84
C ASP A 183 -17.42 4.09 6.54
N ASP A 184 -16.57 4.83 5.81
CA ASP A 184 -16.92 5.41 4.50
C ASP A 184 -17.42 4.34 3.53
N VAL A 185 -16.93 3.10 3.67
CA VAL A 185 -17.35 1.93 2.88
C VAL A 185 -17.91 0.81 3.76
N ALA A 186 -18.64 1.16 4.82
CA ALA A 186 -19.30 0.17 5.71
C ALA A 186 -20.28 -0.75 4.97
N GLU A 187 -20.74 -0.39 3.76
CA GLU A 187 -21.51 -1.30 2.89
C GLU A 187 -20.72 -2.55 2.47
N ALA A 188 -19.38 -2.48 2.44
CA ALA A 188 -18.50 -3.61 2.19
C ALA A 188 -18.02 -4.25 3.49
N TYR A 189 -17.43 -3.48 4.40
CA TYR A 189 -16.80 -4.03 5.60
C TYR A 189 -17.79 -4.45 6.69
N GLY A 190 -18.97 -3.84 6.71
CA GLY A 190 -19.96 -4.01 7.77
C GLY A 190 -19.60 -3.27 9.05
N ARG A 191 -20.53 -3.30 10.01
CA ARG A 191 -20.36 -2.76 11.36
C ARG A 191 -20.44 -3.87 12.40
N ASP A 192 -19.65 -3.74 13.45
CA ASP A 192 -19.73 -4.61 14.61
C ASP A 192 -21.02 -4.29 15.41
N PRO A 193 -21.92 -5.26 15.63
CA PRO A 193 -23.18 -5.00 16.31
C PRO A 193 -23.04 -4.66 17.80
N GLU A 194 -21.90 -4.97 18.42
CA GLU A 194 -21.68 -4.69 19.85
C GLU A 194 -21.19 -3.25 20.08
N SER A 195 -20.18 -2.82 19.31
CA SER A 195 -19.56 -1.50 19.44
C SER A 195 -20.19 -0.44 18.54
N GLY A 196 -20.79 -0.82 17.41
CA GLY A 196 -21.33 0.07 16.39
C GLY A 196 -20.30 0.61 15.39
N PHE A 197 -19.01 0.39 15.63
CA PHE A 197 -17.94 0.80 14.72
C PHE A 197 -17.87 -0.09 13.47
N ALA A 198 -17.31 0.44 12.39
CA ALA A 198 -16.97 -0.32 11.21
C ALA A 198 -15.96 -1.43 11.54
N ARG A 199 -16.13 -2.58 10.89
CA ARG A 199 -15.23 -3.72 11.08
C ARG A 199 -13.92 -3.47 10.34
N VAL A 200 -12.80 -3.83 10.97
CA VAL A 200 -11.46 -3.56 10.44
C VAL A 200 -10.86 -4.86 9.87
N PRO A 201 -10.46 -4.89 8.58
CA PRO A 201 -9.91 -6.10 7.95
C PRO A 201 -8.40 -6.30 8.23
N TRP A 202 -7.72 -5.31 8.81
CA TRP A 202 -6.27 -5.35 9.02
C TRP A 202 -5.87 -6.40 10.05
N ASP A 203 -4.89 -7.23 9.71
CA ASP A 203 -4.39 -8.34 10.52
C ASP A 203 -2.87 -8.38 10.48
N ASN A 204 -2.23 -8.73 11.60
CA ASN A 204 -0.82 -9.07 11.63
C ASN A 204 -0.49 -10.32 12.46
N VAL A 205 -1.47 -11.19 12.67
CA VAL A 205 -1.28 -12.47 13.37
C VAL A 205 -0.46 -13.42 12.48
N GLY A 206 0.59 -14.01 13.05
CA GLY A 206 1.47 -14.95 12.36
C GLY A 206 2.46 -14.33 11.38
N VAL A 207 2.41 -13.02 11.13
CA VAL A 207 3.39 -12.31 10.29
C VAL A 207 4.74 -12.24 11.02
N GLN A 208 5.81 -12.56 10.28
CA GLN A 208 7.18 -12.60 10.79
C GLN A 208 8.01 -11.48 10.16
N TYR A 209 8.07 -10.32 10.82
CA TYR A 209 8.82 -9.18 10.30
C TYR A 209 10.32 -9.50 10.26
N GLY A 210 10.96 -9.23 9.12
CA GLY A 210 12.38 -9.49 8.90
C GLY A 210 12.75 -10.93 8.59
N LEU A 211 11.79 -11.81 8.22
CA LEU A 211 12.08 -13.22 7.92
C LEU A 211 13.11 -13.36 6.78
N ARG A 212 12.91 -12.67 5.64
CA ARG A 212 13.87 -12.73 4.53
C ARG A 212 15.24 -12.18 4.95
N ALA A 213 15.27 -11.10 5.75
CA ALA A 213 16.51 -10.53 6.26
C ALA A 213 17.28 -11.49 7.18
N LEU A 214 16.58 -12.30 7.99
CA LEU A 214 17.18 -13.35 8.80
C LEU A 214 17.78 -14.45 7.90
N LEU A 215 17.01 -14.93 6.92
CA LEU A 215 17.44 -15.98 6.00
C LEU A 215 18.66 -15.56 5.16
N ASP A 216 18.71 -14.29 4.76
CA ASP A 216 19.83 -13.68 4.05
C ASP A 216 21.04 -13.37 4.96
N GLY A 217 20.92 -13.56 6.27
CA GLY A 217 21.98 -13.28 7.25
C GLY A 217 22.25 -11.79 7.48
N ARG A 218 21.28 -10.91 7.15
CA ARG A 218 21.37 -9.46 7.34
C ARG A 218 21.06 -9.05 8.78
N ILE A 219 20.18 -9.78 9.45
CA ILE A 219 19.92 -9.66 10.89
C ILE A 219 20.21 -10.97 11.59
N SER A 220 20.60 -10.87 12.86
CA SER A 220 20.78 -12.03 13.72
C SER A 220 19.45 -12.66 14.14
N LEU A 221 19.49 -13.92 14.59
CA LEU A 221 18.33 -14.57 15.20
C LEU A 221 17.81 -13.80 16.42
N GLU A 222 18.70 -13.19 17.22
CA GLU A 222 18.32 -12.38 18.37
C GLU A 222 17.51 -11.14 17.95
N GLN A 223 17.98 -10.41 16.94
CA GLN A 223 17.27 -9.26 16.38
C GLN A 223 15.92 -9.66 15.77
N PHE A 224 15.86 -10.81 15.08
CA PHE A 224 14.60 -11.33 14.54
C PHE A 224 13.59 -11.69 15.63
N LEU A 225 14.02 -12.31 16.72
CA LEU A 225 13.15 -12.62 17.86
C LEU A 225 12.73 -11.34 18.59
N ASP A 226 13.62 -10.35 18.71
CA ASP A 226 13.34 -9.09 19.39
C ASP A 226 12.31 -8.24 18.64
N VAL A 227 12.47 -8.02 17.33
CA VAL A 227 11.49 -7.29 16.52
C VAL A 227 10.11 -7.95 16.60
N ASN A 228 10.03 -9.28 16.46
CA ASN A 228 8.75 -9.97 16.49
C ASN A 228 8.13 -10.03 17.90
N ALA A 229 8.93 -9.91 18.95
CA ALA A 229 8.43 -9.81 20.33
C ALA A 229 7.96 -8.41 20.71
N ARG A 230 8.55 -7.34 20.16
CA ARG A 230 8.28 -5.96 20.56
C ARG A 230 7.27 -5.25 19.66
N VAL A 231 7.23 -5.59 18.38
CA VAL A 231 6.24 -5.07 17.44
C VAL A 231 4.91 -5.78 17.71
N GLY A 232 3.89 -5.03 18.12
CA GLY A 232 2.52 -5.55 18.32
C GLY A 232 1.61 -5.22 17.14
N GLY A 233 0.37 -4.83 17.43
CA GLY A 233 -0.60 -4.33 16.46
C GLY A 233 -1.33 -3.08 16.96
N TRP A 234 -2.38 -2.66 16.29
CA TRP A 234 -3.25 -1.54 16.68
C TRP A 234 -4.28 -1.94 17.75
N VAL A 235 -4.62 -1.02 18.64
CA VAL A 235 -5.76 -1.20 19.57
C VAL A 235 -7.09 -1.26 18.80
N SER A 236 -8.18 -1.67 19.46
CA SER A 236 -9.48 -1.70 18.78
C SER A 236 -9.95 -0.28 18.44
N THR A 237 -10.79 -0.12 17.41
CA THR A 237 -11.37 1.18 17.01
C THR A 237 -12.00 1.93 18.19
N ALA A 238 -12.65 1.20 19.10
CA ALA A 238 -13.30 1.77 20.29
C ALA A 238 -12.31 2.27 21.36
N ASP A 239 -11.08 1.74 21.35
CA ASP A 239 -10.02 2.11 22.30
C ASP A 239 -9.06 3.16 21.74
N MET A 240 -9.17 3.52 20.46
CA MET A 240 -8.32 4.53 19.85
C MET A 240 -8.58 5.91 20.45
N VAL A 241 -7.49 6.65 20.62
CA VAL A 241 -7.47 8.00 21.19
C VAL A 241 -6.91 9.00 20.18
N PRO A 242 -7.19 10.31 20.36
CA PRO A 242 -6.63 11.34 19.49
C PRO A 242 -5.11 11.27 19.39
N GLU A 243 -4.63 11.39 18.15
CA GLU A 243 -3.19 11.45 17.86
C GLU A 243 -2.52 12.64 18.58
N ALA A 244 -1.20 12.55 18.75
CA ALA A 244 -0.35 13.59 19.35
C ALA A 244 0.54 14.27 18.30
N ALA A 245 1.44 15.16 18.71
CA ALA A 245 2.42 15.73 17.80
C ALA A 245 3.30 14.61 17.18
N PRO A 246 3.54 14.63 15.86
CA PRO A 246 3.29 15.74 14.93
C PRO A 246 1.93 15.68 14.19
N TYR A 247 1.12 14.66 14.42
CA TYR A 247 -0.19 14.49 13.77
C TYR A 247 -1.26 15.49 14.26
N ALA A 248 -0.99 16.19 15.37
CA ALA A 248 -1.84 17.25 15.89
C ALA A 248 -1.00 18.37 16.51
N GLY A 249 -1.35 19.62 16.19
CA GLY A 249 -0.89 20.86 16.79
C GLY A 249 -1.96 21.52 17.65
N VAL A 250 -1.64 22.66 18.25
CA VAL A 250 -2.52 23.34 19.23
C VAL A 250 -3.76 23.95 18.58
N SER A 251 -3.66 24.40 17.33
CA SER A 251 -4.79 24.95 16.56
C SER A 251 -5.74 23.87 16.04
N GLY A 252 -5.36 22.59 16.14
CA GLY A 252 -6.04 21.46 15.50
C GLY A 252 -5.56 21.16 14.08
N ASP A 253 -4.59 21.92 13.55
CA ASP A 253 -3.84 21.56 12.33
C ASP A 253 -2.72 20.55 12.66
N LEU A 254 -1.94 20.12 11.67
CA LEU A 254 -0.70 19.36 11.92
C LEU A 254 0.29 20.23 12.72
N PHE A 255 1.10 19.58 13.55
CA PHE A 255 2.14 20.25 14.33
C PHE A 255 3.18 20.93 13.43
N ASP A 256 3.53 22.17 13.74
CA ASP A 256 4.59 22.92 13.05
C ASP A 256 5.72 23.28 14.02
N PRO A 257 6.95 22.73 13.85
CA PRO A 257 8.08 23.05 14.72
C PRO A 257 8.55 24.51 14.60
N SER A 258 8.11 25.24 13.58
CA SER A 258 8.35 26.67 13.43
C SER A 258 7.32 27.54 14.19
N ASP A 259 6.18 26.96 14.60
CA ASP A 259 5.20 27.61 15.46
C ASP A 259 5.64 27.53 16.93
N GLN A 260 5.81 28.70 17.54
CA GLN A 260 6.19 28.81 18.95
C GLN A 260 5.13 28.24 19.89
N GLU A 261 3.85 28.31 19.53
CA GLU A 261 2.78 27.81 20.39
C GLU A 261 2.82 26.28 20.50
N ASP A 262 3.05 25.60 19.37
CA ASP A 262 3.18 24.15 19.27
C ASP A 262 4.41 23.64 20.02
N ILE A 263 5.58 24.23 19.77
CA ILE A 263 6.81 23.85 20.48
C ILE A 263 6.69 24.05 21.99
N VAL A 264 6.14 25.19 22.43
CA VAL A 264 5.92 25.44 23.87
C VAL A 264 4.91 24.45 24.43
N ALA A 265 3.88 24.05 23.68
CA ALA A 265 2.92 23.05 24.14
C ALA A 265 3.58 21.71 24.40
N VAL A 266 4.46 21.25 23.50
CA VAL A 266 5.20 19.99 23.69
C VAL A 266 6.16 20.10 24.87
N LEU A 267 6.97 21.16 24.94
CA LEU A 267 7.95 21.35 26.02
C LEU A 267 7.33 21.50 27.41
N THR A 268 6.08 21.98 27.49
CA THR A 268 5.35 22.16 28.76
C THR A 268 4.41 20.98 29.08
N GLY A 269 4.35 19.96 28.23
CA GLY A 269 3.48 18.79 28.41
C GLY A 269 1.99 19.08 28.20
N ARG A 270 1.66 20.17 27.50
CA ARG A 270 0.28 20.48 27.07
C ARG A 270 -0.11 19.69 25.82
N LEU A 271 0.87 19.31 25.00
CA LEU A 271 0.74 18.46 23.84
C LEU A 271 1.77 17.34 23.96
N ASP A 272 1.35 16.09 23.82
CA ASP A 272 2.28 14.96 23.89
C ASP A 272 3.09 14.85 22.58
N TRP A 273 4.28 14.30 22.68
CA TRP A 273 5.13 13.93 21.54
C TRP A 273 5.03 12.43 21.28
N ASP A 274 4.49 12.06 20.13
CA ASP A 274 4.26 10.66 19.72
C ASP A 274 4.36 10.53 18.18
N PRO A 275 5.58 10.58 17.62
CA PRO A 275 5.79 10.61 16.18
C PRO A 275 5.33 9.34 15.46
N TRP A 276 5.08 8.27 16.21
CA TRP A 276 4.75 6.96 15.68
C TRP A 276 3.37 6.48 16.08
N SER A 277 2.48 7.33 16.62
CA SER A 277 1.14 6.92 17.07
C SER A 277 1.14 5.79 18.10
N ALA A 278 2.17 5.70 18.94
CA ALA A 278 2.38 4.64 19.92
C ALA A 278 1.22 4.53 20.94
N ARG A 279 0.51 5.63 21.21
CA ARG A 279 -0.70 5.63 22.06
C ARG A 279 -1.83 4.74 21.54
N ASN A 280 -1.86 4.46 20.23
CA ASN A 280 -2.86 3.62 19.57
C ASN A 280 -2.32 2.21 19.26
N MET A 281 -1.15 1.85 19.80
CA MET A 281 -0.51 0.55 19.61
C MET A 281 -0.63 -0.36 20.83
N ARG A 282 -0.64 -1.66 20.58
CA ARG A 282 -0.44 -2.72 21.57
C ARG A 282 1.07 -2.93 21.72
N VAL A 283 1.64 -2.46 22.83
CA VAL A 283 3.09 -2.54 23.09
C VAL A 283 3.40 -3.65 24.09
N SER A 284 4.63 -4.18 24.03
CA SER A 284 5.13 -5.09 25.06
C SER A 284 5.30 -4.33 26.39
N PRO A 285 4.81 -4.87 27.53
CA PRO A 285 4.89 -4.19 28.82
C PRO A 285 6.28 -4.28 29.48
N ASP A 286 7.17 -5.13 28.97
CA ASP A 286 8.42 -5.53 29.63
C ASP A 286 9.54 -5.82 28.61
N GLU A 287 9.68 -4.90 27.64
CA GLU A 287 10.79 -4.89 26.67
C GLU A 287 10.90 -6.18 25.85
N GLY A 288 9.74 -6.70 25.43
CA GLY A 288 9.61 -7.88 24.59
C GLY A 288 9.48 -9.17 25.38
N ARG A 289 9.85 -9.26 26.67
CA ARG A 289 9.80 -10.54 27.42
C ARG A 289 8.42 -11.20 27.34
N THR A 290 7.38 -10.41 27.58
CA THR A 290 6.00 -10.68 27.19
C THR A 290 5.79 -10.12 25.79
N PRO A 291 5.57 -10.96 24.77
CA PRO A 291 5.37 -10.48 23.40
C PRO A 291 4.22 -9.48 23.30
N ALA A 292 4.42 -8.43 22.49
CA ALA A 292 3.40 -7.44 22.21
C ALA A 292 2.21 -8.09 21.48
N PRO A 293 0.96 -7.87 21.94
CA PRO A 293 -0.20 -8.49 21.29
C PRO A 293 -0.40 -8.02 19.85
N ARG A 294 -0.68 -8.96 18.93
CA ARG A 294 -1.04 -8.70 17.52
C ARG A 294 -2.49 -8.25 17.38
N THR A 295 -2.84 -7.68 16.22
CA THR A 295 -4.23 -7.39 15.85
C THR A 295 -4.74 -8.47 14.93
N GLU A 296 -5.91 -8.99 15.27
CA GLU A 296 -6.66 -9.92 14.45
C GLU A 296 -7.68 -9.16 13.61
N GLY A 297 -7.63 -9.34 12.30
CA GLY A 297 -8.58 -8.73 11.36
C GLY A 297 -9.92 -9.45 11.33
N ASP A 298 -11.00 -8.69 11.14
CA ASP A 298 -12.36 -9.23 11.10
C ASP A 298 -12.62 -10.00 9.78
N LEU A 299 -12.98 -11.28 9.91
CA LEU A 299 -13.19 -12.15 8.75
C LEU A 299 -14.38 -11.76 7.87
N ASP A 300 -15.42 -11.14 8.43
CA ASP A 300 -16.54 -10.66 7.63
C ASP A 300 -16.14 -9.40 6.85
N ALA A 301 -15.36 -8.50 7.46
CA ALA A 301 -14.80 -7.34 6.77
C ALA A 301 -13.89 -7.75 5.61
N ILE A 302 -13.02 -8.74 5.85
CA ILE A 302 -12.11 -9.28 4.82
C ILE A 302 -12.92 -9.87 3.66
N ARG A 303 -13.93 -10.72 3.93
CA ARG A 303 -14.81 -11.26 2.88
C ARG A 303 -15.52 -10.15 2.13
N GLY A 304 -16.06 -9.17 2.85
CA GLY A 304 -16.74 -8.02 2.29
C GLY A 304 -15.85 -7.20 1.35
N ALA A 305 -14.57 -7.01 1.67
CA ALA A 305 -13.61 -6.34 0.81
C ALA A 305 -13.43 -7.06 -0.55
N TYR A 306 -13.30 -8.38 -0.54
CA TYR A 306 -13.19 -9.17 -1.78
C TYR A 306 -14.52 -9.22 -2.55
N GLU A 307 -15.63 -9.54 -1.88
CA GLU A 307 -16.93 -9.73 -2.52
C GLU A 307 -17.48 -8.43 -3.12
N SER A 308 -17.27 -7.30 -2.44
CA SER A 308 -17.64 -5.97 -2.94
C SER A 308 -16.79 -5.52 -4.14
N GLY A 309 -15.62 -6.14 -4.36
CA GLY A 309 -14.62 -5.82 -5.37
C GLY A 309 -13.82 -4.56 -5.12
N LEU A 310 -13.74 -4.11 -3.87
CA LEU A 310 -12.74 -3.16 -3.44
C LEU A 310 -11.32 -3.71 -3.60
N VAL A 311 -11.16 -5.03 -3.53
CA VAL A 311 -9.92 -5.71 -3.91
C VAL A 311 -9.97 -6.05 -5.40
N PHE A 312 -9.00 -5.59 -6.18
CA PHE A 312 -8.86 -5.99 -7.58
C PHE A 312 -8.29 -7.41 -7.64
N LEU A 313 -9.06 -8.38 -8.13
CA LEU A 313 -8.65 -9.78 -8.17
C LEU A 313 -7.97 -10.19 -9.48
N GLY A 314 -7.95 -9.34 -10.51
CA GLY A 314 -7.36 -9.70 -11.80
C GLY A 314 -8.18 -10.72 -12.62
N ALA A 315 -9.50 -10.72 -12.47
CA ALA A 315 -10.42 -11.49 -13.32
C ALA A 315 -11.64 -10.62 -13.71
N PRO A 316 -11.43 -9.53 -14.46
CA PRO A 316 -12.53 -8.67 -14.87
C PRO A 316 -13.51 -9.46 -15.77
N PRO A 317 -14.83 -9.22 -15.69
CA PRO A 317 -15.81 -9.90 -16.54
C PRO A 317 -15.61 -9.65 -18.03
N ARG A 318 -14.92 -8.55 -18.38
CA ARG A 318 -14.55 -8.17 -19.73
C ARG A 318 -13.11 -7.66 -19.76
N GLU A 319 -12.31 -8.26 -20.63
CA GLU A 319 -10.95 -7.82 -20.90
C GLU A 319 -10.95 -6.53 -21.71
N ILE A 320 -10.02 -5.63 -21.35
CA ILE A 320 -9.77 -4.38 -22.05
C ILE A 320 -8.26 -4.20 -22.25
N PRO A 321 -7.84 -3.46 -23.29
CA PRO A 321 -6.48 -2.95 -23.40
C PRO A 321 -6.07 -2.11 -22.18
N ILE A 322 -4.93 -2.43 -21.57
CA ILE A 322 -4.36 -1.67 -20.45
C ILE A 322 -2.88 -1.38 -20.70
N ILE A 323 -2.53 -0.09 -20.69
CA ILE A 323 -1.13 0.35 -20.59
C ILE A 323 -0.93 0.93 -19.19
N GLU A 324 -0.36 0.16 -18.29
CA GLU A 324 0.06 0.67 -16.99
C GLU A 324 1.32 1.51 -17.17
N ALA A 325 1.14 2.83 -17.10
CA ALA A 325 2.18 3.80 -17.41
C ALA A 325 2.59 4.51 -16.13
N ARG A 326 3.85 4.40 -15.71
CA ARG A 326 4.34 5.14 -14.56
C ARG A 326 5.70 5.77 -14.81
N HIS A 327 5.93 6.89 -14.15
CA HIS A 327 7.29 7.38 -13.96
C HIS A 327 7.84 6.82 -12.64
N HIS A 328 9.13 6.54 -12.58
CA HIS A 328 9.75 5.88 -11.44
C HIS A 328 10.07 6.91 -10.35
N LEU A 329 9.61 6.67 -9.12
CA LEU A 329 9.72 7.62 -8.00
C LEU A 329 10.33 7.00 -6.72
N GLU A 330 10.91 5.80 -6.84
CA GLU A 330 11.41 5.06 -5.66
C GLU A 330 12.56 5.81 -4.96
N HIS A 331 13.42 6.49 -5.74
CA HIS A 331 14.58 7.25 -5.24
C HIS A 331 14.22 8.58 -4.56
N VAL A 332 12.97 9.03 -4.66
CA VAL A 332 12.44 10.20 -3.94
C VAL A 332 11.44 9.81 -2.85
N LEU A 333 11.37 8.51 -2.50
CA LEU A 333 10.54 7.99 -1.40
C LEU A 333 9.05 8.34 -1.54
N ASP A 334 8.57 8.46 -2.77
CA ASP A 334 7.16 8.72 -3.03
C ASP A 334 6.30 7.49 -2.69
N MET A 335 5.06 7.71 -2.23
CA MET A 335 4.13 6.65 -1.85
C MET A 335 3.88 5.63 -2.98
N HIS A 336 3.98 6.03 -4.25
CA HIS A 336 3.64 5.21 -5.42
C HIS A 336 4.74 4.19 -5.78
N ASN A 337 5.09 3.33 -4.82
CA ASN A 337 6.10 2.31 -4.96
C ASN A 337 5.91 1.45 -6.22
N ALA A 338 7.04 1.08 -6.84
CA ALA A 338 7.03 0.60 -8.22
C ALA A 338 6.51 -0.85 -8.37
N HIS A 339 6.59 -1.64 -7.30
CA HIS A 339 6.23 -3.07 -7.32
C HIS A 339 4.76 -3.33 -7.63
N GLN A 340 3.89 -2.33 -7.45
CA GLN A 340 2.45 -2.41 -7.70
C GLN A 340 2.12 -2.87 -9.13
N SER A 341 2.97 -2.53 -10.10
CA SER A 341 2.78 -2.98 -11.49
C SER A 341 2.79 -4.51 -11.59
N PHE A 342 3.72 -5.14 -10.85
CA PHE A 342 3.83 -6.59 -10.80
C PHE A 342 2.77 -7.22 -9.92
N ALA A 343 2.23 -6.49 -8.93
CA ALA A 343 1.08 -6.95 -8.17
C ALA A 343 -0.17 -7.06 -9.06
N VAL A 344 -0.43 -6.08 -9.94
CA VAL A 344 -1.53 -6.13 -10.92
C VAL A 344 -1.35 -7.34 -11.84
N GLU A 345 -0.17 -7.48 -12.45
CA GLU A 345 0.12 -8.56 -13.37
C GLU A 345 0.04 -9.94 -12.69
N ALA A 346 0.58 -10.09 -11.47
CA ALA A 346 0.48 -11.32 -10.70
C ALA A 346 -0.98 -11.72 -10.44
N ARG A 347 -1.87 -10.75 -10.16
CA ARG A 347 -3.30 -11.02 -9.95
C ARG A 347 -4.00 -11.42 -11.26
N LEU A 348 -3.67 -10.78 -12.38
CA LEU A 348 -4.16 -11.17 -13.72
C LEU A 348 -3.73 -12.60 -14.07
N LEU A 349 -2.44 -12.91 -13.95
CA LEU A 349 -1.92 -14.26 -14.21
C LEU A 349 -2.57 -15.32 -13.33
N ALA A 350 -2.79 -15.02 -12.04
CA ALA A 350 -3.38 -15.97 -11.11
C ALA A 350 -4.87 -16.25 -11.38
N ASN A 351 -5.65 -15.26 -11.87
CA ASN A 351 -7.12 -15.36 -11.90
C ASN A 351 -7.73 -15.33 -13.31
N GLN A 352 -7.06 -14.69 -14.27
CA GLN A 352 -7.39 -14.72 -15.70
C GLN A 352 -6.59 -15.81 -16.44
N GLY A 353 -5.40 -16.16 -15.95
CA GLY A 353 -4.52 -17.16 -16.55
C GLY A 353 -3.57 -16.62 -17.63
N HIS A 354 -3.69 -15.33 -17.96
CA HIS A 354 -2.81 -14.58 -18.85
C HIS A 354 -2.86 -13.09 -18.49
N ALA A 355 -1.94 -12.30 -19.04
CA ALA A 355 -1.89 -10.84 -18.91
C ALA A 355 -1.57 -10.15 -20.24
N ASP A 356 -1.85 -10.80 -21.38
CA ASP A 356 -1.56 -10.28 -22.73
C ASP A 356 -2.35 -9.02 -23.11
N ASN A 357 -3.42 -8.69 -22.37
CA ASN A 357 -4.16 -7.42 -22.47
C ASN A 357 -3.59 -6.29 -21.59
N HIS A 358 -2.52 -6.56 -20.84
CA HIS A 358 -1.85 -5.63 -19.94
C HIS A 358 -0.40 -5.42 -20.38
N THR A 359 0.13 -4.20 -20.22
CA THR A 359 1.54 -3.91 -20.49
C THR A 359 2.07 -2.87 -19.51
N ILE A 360 3.33 -3.04 -19.11
CA ILE A 360 4.00 -2.20 -18.11
C ILE A 360 4.99 -1.28 -18.82
N TRP A 361 4.77 0.02 -18.66
CA TRP A 361 5.59 1.09 -19.24
C TRP A 361 6.16 1.98 -18.14
N TRP A 362 7.48 2.05 -18.04
CA TRP A 362 8.15 2.89 -17.03
C TRP A 362 8.99 4.00 -17.65
N LEU A 363 8.92 5.20 -17.07
CA LEU A 363 9.72 6.37 -17.43
C LEU A 363 10.65 6.72 -16.26
N GLU A 364 11.94 6.85 -16.51
CA GLU A 364 12.91 7.36 -15.54
C GLU A 364 12.65 8.84 -15.21
N THR A 365 13.04 9.26 -14.01
CA THR A 365 12.92 10.64 -13.56
C THR A 365 14.25 11.15 -13.00
N ASP A 366 14.36 12.49 -12.91
CA ASP A 366 15.49 13.17 -12.29
C ASP A 366 15.48 13.06 -10.76
N GLU A 367 16.48 13.65 -10.09
CA GLU A 367 16.64 13.63 -8.64
C GLU A 367 15.45 14.27 -7.87
N GLU A 368 14.59 15.05 -8.54
CA GLU A 368 13.39 15.66 -7.96
C GLU A 368 12.10 14.87 -8.30
N GLY A 369 12.22 13.73 -8.99
CA GLY A 369 11.09 12.91 -9.44
C GLY A 369 10.41 13.45 -10.70
N GLY A 370 11.04 14.37 -11.42
CA GLY A 370 10.53 14.98 -12.65
C GLY A 370 11.02 14.33 -13.94
N SER A 371 10.31 14.53 -15.04
CA SER A 371 10.82 14.26 -16.38
C SER A 371 10.31 15.32 -17.37
N PRO A 372 11.17 15.85 -18.28
CA PRO A 372 10.74 16.76 -19.34
C PRO A 372 9.87 16.08 -20.40
N TRP A 373 9.81 14.75 -20.44
CA TRP A 373 9.06 13.96 -21.42
C TRP A 373 7.80 13.32 -20.83
N LEU A 374 7.41 13.69 -19.60
CA LEU A 374 6.29 13.07 -18.90
C LEU A 374 4.94 13.23 -19.63
N VAL A 375 4.71 14.38 -20.28
CA VAL A 375 3.46 14.63 -21.01
C VAL A 375 3.43 13.75 -22.27
N GLU A 376 4.50 13.78 -23.05
CA GLU A 376 4.66 13.01 -24.28
C GLU A 376 4.58 11.50 -24.02
N PHE A 377 5.09 11.02 -22.88
CA PHE A 377 4.97 9.63 -22.44
C PHE A 377 3.51 9.17 -22.34
N TYR A 378 2.66 9.95 -21.69
CA TYR A 378 1.24 9.62 -21.56
C TYR A 378 0.45 9.88 -22.85
N GLU A 379 0.83 10.88 -23.65
CA GLU A 379 0.28 11.06 -25.00
C GLU A 379 0.59 9.85 -25.89
N GLU A 380 1.81 9.31 -25.81
CA GLU A 380 2.17 8.09 -26.54
C GLU A 380 1.36 6.88 -26.09
N ALA A 381 1.15 6.69 -24.78
CA ALA A 381 0.28 5.63 -24.27
C ALA A 381 -1.15 5.77 -24.83
N PHE A 382 -1.68 7.00 -24.90
CA PHE A 382 -3.01 7.24 -25.47
C PHE A 382 -3.09 6.93 -26.97
N ASP A 383 -2.07 7.33 -27.74
CA ASP A 383 -1.98 7.01 -29.17
C ASP A 383 -1.93 5.49 -29.42
N VAL A 384 -1.22 4.74 -28.56
CA VAL A 384 -1.15 3.28 -28.66
C VAL A 384 -2.48 2.61 -28.26
N ILE A 385 -3.21 3.16 -27.27
CA ILE A 385 -4.57 2.70 -26.98
C ILE A 385 -5.51 2.93 -28.17
N GLU A 386 -5.44 4.06 -28.88
CA GLU A 386 -6.24 4.27 -30.10
C GLU A 386 -5.91 3.24 -31.20
N GLU A 387 -4.63 2.91 -31.36
CA GLU A 387 -4.20 1.85 -32.30
C GLU A 387 -4.80 0.49 -31.91
N TRP A 388 -4.72 0.15 -30.62
CA TRP A 388 -5.21 -1.11 -30.08
C TRP A 388 -6.74 -1.23 -30.19
N MET A 389 -7.47 -0.18 -29.81
CA MET A 389 -8.92 -0.12 -29.94
C MET A 389 -9.37 -0.19 -31.40
N SER A 390 -8.68 0.50 -32.30
CA SER A 390 -8.97 0.45 -33.74
C SER A 390 -8.77 -0.94 -34.33
N ALA A 391 -7.79 -1.71 -33.84
CA ALA A 391 -7.61 -3.10 -34.24
C ALA A 391 -8.78 -4.00 -33.79
N MET A 392 -9.24 -3.85 -32.54
CA MET A 392 -10.41 -4.57 -32.01
C MET A 392 -11.71 -4.20 -32.74
N GLU A 393 -11.87 -2.94 -33.13
CA GLU A 393 -13.03 -2.50 -33.93
C GLU A 393 -13.00 -3.07 -35.35
N ALA A 394 -11.82 -3.17 -35.96
CA ALA A 394 -11.65 -3.71 -37.31
C ALA A 394 -11.90 -5.22 -37.37
N ASP A 395 -11.55 -5.95 -36.32
CA ASP A 395 -11.86 -7.37 -36.15
C ASP A 395 -12.37 -7.68 -34.73
N PRO A 396 -13.71 -7.62 -34.52
CA PRO A 396 -14.31 -7.90 -33.22
C PRO A 396 -14.19 -9.36 -32.75
N SER A 397 -13.56 -10.26 -33.53
CA SER A 397 -13.30 -11.63 -33.11
C SER A 397 -11.99 -11.78 -32.32
N LEU A 398 -11.12 -10.78 -32.37
CA LEU A 398 -9.87 -10.76 -31.60
C LEU A 398 -10.14 -10.52 -30.12
N SER A 399 -9.42 -11.23 -29.25
CA SER A 399 -9.29 -10.83 -27.85
C SER A 399 -8.50 -9.51 -27.72
N ALA A 400 -8.54 -8.90 -26.53
CA ALA A 400 -7.70 -7.74 -26.27
C ALA A 400 -6.21 -8.08 -26.46
N GLY A 401 -5.75 -9.23 -25.97
CA GLY A 401 -4.38 -9.70 -26.20
C GLY A 401 -4.02 -9.94 -27.66
N GLU A 402 -4.91 -10.56 -28.45
CA GLU A 402 -4.67 -10.84 -29.88
C GLU A 402 -4.62 -9.55 -30.73
N ALA A 403 -5.36 -8.52 -30.32
CA ALA A 403 -5.36 -7.22 -30.97
C ALA A 403 -4.19 -6.31 -30.55
N ARG A 404 -3.32 -6.76 -29.63
CA ARG A 404 -2.24 -5.93 -29.07
C ARG A 404 -1.25 -5.48 -30.15
N PRO A 405 -1.07 -4.17 -30.37
CA PRO A 405 -0.10 -3.67 -31.33
C PRO A 405 1.33 -3.87 -30.81
N GLU A 406 2.30 -3.96 -31.71
CA GLU A 406 3.74 -4.06 -31.36
C GLU A 406 4.19 -2.88 -30.48
N ARG A 407 3.60 -1.70 -30.71
CA ARG A 407 3.85 -0.50 -29.90
C ARG A 407 3.31 -0.59 -28.48
N ALA A 408 2.50 -1.59 -28.13
CA ALA A 408 2.05 -1.86 -26.77
C ALA A 408 2.92 -2.90 -26.04
N SER A 409 4.03 -3.38 -26.63
CA SER A 409 4.92 -4.29 -25.90
C SER A 409 5.50 -3.63 -24.63
N PRO A 410 5.79 -4.40 -23.57
CA PRO A 410 6.37 -3.86 -22.34
C PRO A 410 7.68 -3.12 -22.63
N ARG A 411 7.92 -2.00 -21.96
CA ARG A 411 9.05 -1.11 -22.26
C ARG A 411 9.38 -0.14 -21.15
N CYS A 412 10.56 0.45 -21.28
CA CYS A 412 10.98 1.53 -20.41
C CYS A 412 11.82 2.59 -21.13
N PHE A 413 11.83 3.80 -20.57
CA PHE A 413 12.41 5.00 -21.15
C PHE A 413 13.34 5.72 -20.16
N GLU A 414 14.43 6.30 -20.67
CA GLU A 414 15.29 7.24 -19.95
C GLU A 414 14.53 8.55 -19.66
N VAL A 415 15.08 9.40 -18.80
CA VAL A 415 14.44 10.65 -18.36
C VAL A 415 14.03 11.60 -19.51
N GLU A 416 14.78 11.66 -20.62
CA GLU A 416 14.41 12.46 -21.81
C GLU A 416 13.49 11.75 -22.82
N GLY A 417 13.00 10.55 -22.50
CA GLY A 417 12.08 9.79 -23.34
C GLY A 417 12.73 8.87 -24.37
N SER A 418 14.05 8.64 -24.28
CA SER A 418 14.71 7.69 -25.16
C SER A 418 14.47 6.25 -24.69
N LEU A 419 14.17 5.34 -25.62
CA LEU A 419 13.85 3.95 -25.30
C LEU A 419 15.08 3.22 -24.73
N ILE A 420 14.96 2.68 -23.52
CA ILE A 420 15.96 1.80 -22.89
C ILE A 420 15.83 0.39 -23.47
N ALA A 421 14.64 -0.18 -23.39
CA ALA A 421 14.32 -1.51 -23.87
C ALA A 421 12.82 -1.68 -24.14
N SER A 422 12.48 -2.62 -25.01
CA SER A 422 11.11 -3.04 -25.33
C SER A 422 11.09 -4.53 -25.65
N GLY A 423 10.07 -5.25 -25.18
CA GLY A 423 9.93 -6.70 -25.38
C GLY A 423 9.23 -7.39 -24.22
N GLU A 424 8.80 -8.64 -24.41
CA GLU A 424 8.10 -9.41 -23.36
C GLU A 424 9.01 -9.76 -22.18
N ASP A 425 10.32 -9.84 -22.38
CA ASP A 425 11.33 -10.29 -21.40
C ASP A 425 12.01 -9.13 -20.65
N VAL A 426 11.60 -7.88 -20.91
CA VAL A 426 12.31 -6.71 -20.33
C VAL A 426 12.11 -6.57 -18.82
N TRP A 427 11.03 -7.15 -18.28
CA TRP A 427 10.66 -7.13 -16.87
C TRP A 427 10.89 -8.46 -16.14
N ASP A 428 11.42 -9.49 -16.82
CA ASP A 428 11.80 -10.77 -16.19
C ASP A 428 12.65 -10.51 -14.93
N GLY A 429 12.52 -11.33 -13.88
CA GLY A 429 13.31 -11.19 -12.65
C GLY A 429 13.01 -9.94 -11.81
N ALA A 430 11.98 -9.16 -12.14
CA ALA A 430 11.63 -7.94 -11.39
C ALA A 430 11.34 -8.24 -9.91
N MET A 431 10.59 -9.31 -9.64
CA MET A 431 10.12 -9.67 -8.29
C MET A 431 10.34 -11.15 -7.93
N ASP A 432 11.08 -11.90 -8.73
CA ASP A 432 11.44 -13.30 -8.47
C ASP A 432 12.96 -13.54 -8.60
N GLU A 433 13.37 -14.81 -8.51
CA GLU A 433 14.79 -15.19 -8.56
C GLU A 433 15.32 -15.42 -9.99
N GLU A 434 14.50 -15.15 -11.02
CA GLU A 434 14.92 -15.30 -12.42
C GLU A 434 15.91 -14.18 -12.84
N PRO A 435 16.72 -14.40 -13.89
CA PRO A 435 17.62 -13.38 -14.41
C PRO A 435 16.87 -12.10 -14.81
N ARG A 436 17.23 -10.98 -14.18
CA ARG A 436 16.59 -9.70 -14.45
C ARG A 436 16.67 -9.28 -15.90
N GLY A 437 15.56 -8.88 -16.51
CA GLY A 437 15.43 -8.28 -17.84
C GLY A 437 16.08 -6.90 -17.95
N ALA A 438 16.05 -6.30 -19.14
CA ALA A 438 16.71 -5.02 -19.38
C ALA A 438 16.14 -3.86 -18.55
N CYS A 439 14.81 -3.76 -18.44
CA CYS A 439 14.16 -2.73 -17.63
C CYS A 439 14.26 -3.06 -16.13
N ALA A 440 14.06 -4.32 -15.72
CA ALA A 440 14.20 -4.73 -14.31
C ALA A 440 15.63 -4.57 -13.73
N ARG A 441 16.66 -4.52 -14.58
CA ARG A 441 18.04 -4.17 -14.17
C ARG A 441 18.27 -2.68 -14.05
N HIS A 442 17.56 -1.87 -14.83
CA HIS A 442 17.73 -0.42 -14.85
C HIS A 442 17.02 0.23 -13.67
N PHE A 443 15.78 -0.17 -13.41
CA PHE A 443 14.97 0.40 -12.34
C PHE A 443 15.13 -0.36 -11.03
N GLU A 444 15.19 0.40 -9.95
CA GLU A 444 15.09 -0.17 -8.62
C GLU A 444 13.65 -0.58 -8.32
N ILE A 445 13.48 -1.78 -7.75
CA ILE A 445 12.17 -2.30 -7.37
C ILE A 445 12.29 -2.77 -5.94
N ARG A 446 11.44 -2.23 -5.08
CA ARG A 446 11.38 -2.57 -3.66
C ARG A 446 10.20 -3.49 -3.37
N SER A 447 10.10 -3.87 -2.11
CA SER A 447 9.22 -4.90 -1.60
C SER A 447 8.19 -4.27 -0.66
N THR A 448 7.62 -5.06 0.22
CA THR A 448 6.82 -4.58 1.37
C THR A 448 7.15 -5.41 2.59
N SER A 449 6.83 -4.91 3.78
CA SER A 449 6.97 -5.65 5.05
C SER A 449 6.34 -7.05 4.98
N ARG A 450 5.25 -7.19 4.22
CA ARG A 450 4.53 -8.45 4.04
C ARG A 450 5.23 -9.40 3.08
N ILE A 451 5.83 -8.91 2.01
CA ILE A 451 6.66 -9.73 1.11
C ILE A 451 7.96 -10.14 1.83
N GLU A 452 8.60 -9.24 2.59
CA GLU A 452 9.77 -9.55 3.41
C GLU A 452 9.46 -10.60 4.51
N ALA A 453 8.20 -10.69 4.93
CA ALA A 453 7.68 -11.72 5.83
C ALA A 453 7.27 -13.02 5.13
N GLY A 454 7.51 -13.16 3.82
CA GLY A 454 7.21 -14.36 3.01
C GLY A 454 5.88 -14.31 2.26
N GLY A 455 5.17 -13.18 2.29
CA GLY A 455 3.91 -12.99 1.57
C GLY A 455 4.08 -12.89 0.05
N PRO A 456 3.00 -13.08 -0.72
CA PRO A 456 3.06 -13.04 -2.18
C PRO A 456 3.15 -11.60 -2.72
N ILE A 457 3.72 -11.45 -3.91
CA ILE A 457 3.82 -10.17 -4.65
C ILE A 457 2.43 -9.58 -4.95
N SER A 458 1.40 -10.43 -5.07
CA SER A 458 0.01 -9.98 -5.27
C SER A 458 -0.46 -9.06 -4.14
N GLY A 459 0.14 -9.14 -2.95
CA GLY A 459 -0.10 -8.23 -1.83
C GLY A 459 -1.53 -8.26 -1.30
N ASP A 460 -2.34 -9.23 -1.69
CA ASP A 460 -3.79 -9.31 -1.47
C ASP A 460 -4.17 -10.33 -0.41
N VAL A 461 -3.32 -10.56 0.59
CA VAL A 461 -3.58 -11.46 1.71
C VAL A 461 -3.73 -10.65 3.00
N TYR A 462 -4.97 -10.36 3.39
CA TYR A 462 -5.25 -9.69 4.67
C TYR A 462 -4.83 -10.54 5.87
N LYS A 463 -5.41 -11.74 5.96
CA LYS A 463 -5.18 -12.68 7.05
C LYS A 463 -4.69 -13.99 6.48
N CYS A 464 -3.45 -14.33 6.77
CA CYS A 464 -2.88 -15.60 6.36
C CYS A 464 -3.53 -16.75 7.13
N ARG A 465 -3.46 -17.95 6.56
CA ARG A 465 -3.63 -19.16 7.34
C ARG A 465 -2.36 -19.40 8.13
N THR A 466 -2.45 -19.80 9.40
CA THR A 466 -1.26 -20.10 10.20
C THR A 466 -0.93 -21.59 10.25
N MET A 467 0.35 -21.90 10.45
CA MET A 467 0.86 -23.22 10.80
C MET A 467 1.66 -23.14 12.12
N PRO A 468 1.68 -24.19 12.96
CA PRO A 468 2.52 -24.21 14.16
C PRO A 468 3.99 -23.97 13.84
N VAL A 469 4.71 -23.27 14.72
CA VAL A 469 6.15 -22.95 14.54
C VAL A 469 6.98 -24.19 14.23
N ARG A 470 6.77 -25.30 14.95
CA ARG A 470 7.50 -26.55 14.71
C ARG A 470 7.24 -27.13 13.32
N GLN A 471 6.01 -27.01 12.82
CA GLN A 471 5.71 -27.40 11.45
C GLN A 471 6.46 -26.51 10.46
N ALA A 472 6.51 -25.20 10.67
CA ALA A 472 7.28 -24.29 9.83
C ALA A 472 8.79 -24.61 9.81
N VAL A 473 9.36 -25.00 10.96
CA VAL A 473 10.75 -25.48 11.06
C VAL A 473 10.93 -26.77 10.26
N ASP A 474 10.05 -27.76 10.44
CA ASP A 474 10.13 -29.05 9.74
C ASP A 474 9.95 -28.90 8.21
N GLU A 475 9.14 -27.93 7.77
CA GLU A 475 8.93 -27.60 6.35
C GLU A 475 10.02 -26.71 5.75
N GLY A 476 11.04 -26.33 6.54
CA GLY A 476 12.22 -25.62 6.05
C GLY A 476 12.06 -24.11 5.91
N MET A 477 11.06 -23.49 6.55
CA MET A 477 10.85 -22.03 6.51
C MET A 477 12.08 -21.24 7.00
N TYR A 478 12.85 -21.81 7.93
CA TYR A 478 14.07 -21.20 8.48
C TYR A 478 15.36 -21.83 7.94
N GLN A 479 15.33 -22.36 6.71
CA GLN A 479 16.47 -23.03 6.10
C GLN A 479 17.71 -22.11 6.08
N GLY A 480 18.82 -22.62 6.61
CA GLY A 480 20.08 -21.86 6.72
C GLY A 480 20.28 -21.15 8.07
N VAL A 481 19.26 -21.14 8.93
CA VAL A 481 19.32 -20.60 10.29
C VAL A 481 19.37 -21.73 11.31
N GLU A 482 20.33 -21.70 12.23
CA GLU A 482 20.38 -22.65 13.34
C GLU A 482 19.37 -22.24 14.43
N LEU A 483 18.27 -22.99 14.54
CA LEU A 483 17.28 -22.82 15.60
C LEU A 483 17.44 -23.92 16.65
N ASP A 484 17.75 -23.53 17.89
CA ASP A 484 17.71 -24.44 19.02
C ASP A 484 16.31 -24.49 19.67
N GLU A 485 16.15 -25.37 20.65
CA GLU A 485 14.87 -25.57 21.33
C GLU A 485 14.43 -24.34 22.16
N GLU A 486 15.35 -23.44 22.52
CA GLU A 486 15.01 -22.19 23.19
C GLU A 486 14.45 -21.17 22.20
N ALA A 487 15.09 -21.00 21.04
CA ALA A 487 14.60 -20.16 19.96
C ALA A 487 13.23 -20.63 19.44
N ILE A 488 13.02 -21.94 19.28
CA ILE A 488 11.72 -22.50 18.87
C ILE A 488 10.64 -22.18 19.89
N ARG A 489 10.88 -22.41 21.19
CA ARG A 489 9.93 -22.03 22.24
C ARG A 489 9.65 -20.53 22.24
N ARG A 490 10.68 -19.72 21.99
CA ARG A 490 10.53 -18.27 21.94
C ARG A 490 9.64 -17.84 20.76
N LEU A 491 9.80 -18.45 19.60
CA LEU A 491 8.90 -18.25 18.46
C LEU A 491 7.46 -18.70 18.78
N GLU A 492 7.29 -19.81 19.50
CA GLU A 492 5.98 -20.29 19.96
C GLU A 492 5.32 -19.31 20.96
N GLU A 493 6.11 -18.63 21.80
CA GLU A 493 5.61 -17.56 22.68
C GLU A 493 5.18 -16.32 21.90
N ILE A 494 5.97 -15.93 20.89
CA ILE A 494 5.72 -14.74 20.06
C ILE A 494 4.53 -14.96 19.11
N HIS A 495 4.39 -16.16 18.56
CA HIS A 495 3.37 -16.55 17.60
C HIS A 495 2.52 -17.72 18.15
N PRO A 496 1.69 -17.49 19.18
CA PRO A 496 0.94 -18.57 19.81
C PRO A 496 -0.12 -19.19 18.88
N GLU A 497 -0.62 -18.44 17.89
CA GLU A 497 -1.50 -18.93 16.83
C GLU A 497 -0.76 -19.64 15.68
N GLY A 498 0.57 -19.65 15.73
CA GLY A 498 1.45 -20.10 14.63
C GLY A 498 1.86 -18.97 13.69
N VAL A 499 2.69 -19.31 12.70
CA VAL A 499 3.23 -18.38 11.70
C VAL A 499 2.51 -18.54 10.37
N CYS A 500 2.53 -17.49 9.54
CA CYS A 500 1.84 -17.50 8.25
C CYS A 500 2.32 -18.60 7.30
N ASP A 501 1.35 -19.34 6.76
CA ASP A 501 1.47 -20.29 5.67
C ASP A 501 0.93 -19.64 4.38
N TYR A 502 1.81 -18.93 3.68
CA TYR A 502 1.49 -18.27 2.41
C TYR A 502 1.41 -19.24 1.22
N SER A 503 1.66 -20.54 1.42
CA SER A 503 1.40 -21.56 0.39
C SER A 503 -0.10 -21.82 0.20
N ARG A 504 -0.94 -21.32 1.12
CA ARG A 504 -2.39 -21.46 1.08
C ARG A 504 -3.07 -20.10 0.89
N PRO A 505 -4.26 -20.09 0.27
CA PRO A 505 -5.08 -18.89 0.18
C PRO A 505 -5.40 -18.30 1.56
N GLY A 506 -5.45 -16.97 1.61
CA GLY A 506 -5.81 -16.21 2.81
C GLY A 506 -7.20 -16.58 3.35
N LEU A 507 -7.43 -16.31 4.63
CA LEU A 507 -8.76 -16.44 5.22
C LEU A 507 -9.68 -15.33 4.72
N GLY A 508 -10.91 -15.68 4.38
CA GLY A 508 -11.91 -14.73 3.84
C GLY A 508 -11.77 -14.46 2.33
N ASP A 509 -10.69 -14.93 1.71
CA ASP A 509 -10.51 -14.89 0.26
C ASP A 509 -11.46 -15.88 -0.45
N PRO A 510 -12.32 -15.41 -1.38
CA PRO A 510 -13.27 -16.27 -2.09
C PRO A 510 -12.60 -17.32 -2.99
N ARG A 511 -11.31 -17.18 -3.29
CA ARG A 511 -10.53 -18.13 -4.11
C ARG A 511 -10.13 -19.39 -3.33
N GLY A 512 -10.16 -19.34 -2.00
CA GLY A 512 -9.69 -20.40 -1.10
C GLY A 512 -10.72 -21.49 -0.74
N GLY A 513 -11.74 -21.69 -1.58
CA GLY A 513 -12.86 -22.61 -1.37
C GLY A 513 -12.51 -24.10 -1.39
#